data_AF-A0A2J8INM5-F1
#
_entry.id   AF-A0A2J8INM5-F1
#
_cell.length_a   1.000
_cell.length_b   1.000
_cell.length_c   1.000
_cell.angle_alpha   90.00
_cell.angle_beta   90.00
_cell.angle_gamma   90.00
#
_symmetry.space_group_name_H-M   'P 1'
#
loop_
_entity.id
_entity.type
_entity.pdbx_description
1 polymer ?
#
loop_
_entity_poly.entity_id
_entity_poly.type
_entity_poly.pdbx_seq_one_letter_code
_entity_poly.pdbx_strand_id
1 'polypeptide(L)'
;PGPLRRREAAAEARKSHSPVKRPRKAQRLRVAYEGSDSEKGEGAEPLKVPVWEPQDWQQQLVNIRAMRNKKDAPVDHLGTEHCYDSSAPPKVRRYQVLLSLMLSSQTKDQVTAGAMQRLRARGLTVDSILQTDDATLGKLIYPVGFWRSKVKYIKQTSAILQQHYGGDIPASVAELVALPGVGPKMAHLAMAVAWGTVSGIGVCGPDHLQGDPRAAS
;
A
#
# COMPACT_ATOMS: atom_id res chain seq x y z
N PRO A 1 38.54 44.77 52.51
CA PRO A 1 39.31 43.52 52.63
C PRO A 1 39.17 42.61 51.40
N GLY A 2 40.20 42.55 50.55
CA GLY A 2 40.61 41.31 49.85
C GLY A 2 41.91 40.80 50.49
N PRO A 3 42.71 39.90 49.85
CA PRO A 3 42.60 39.35 48.49
C PRO A 3 42.92 37.82 48.39
N LEU A 4 43.39 37.36 47.19
CA LEU A 4 43.99 36.05 46.78
C LEU A 4 43.02 35.11 46.01
N ARG A 5 43.08 34.82 44.69
CA ARG A 5 44.19 34.66 43.69
C ARG A 5 45.10 33.48 44.07
N ARG A 6 45.38 32.39 43.32
CA ARG A 6 45.26 31.98 41.89
C ARG A 6 44.61 30.54 41.81
N ARG A 7 44.70 29.64 40.81
CA ARG A 7 45.38 29.59 39.48
C ARG A 7 44.60 28.75 38.43
N GLU A 8 44.88 29.01 37.16
CA GLU A 8 44.71 28.20 35.94
C GLU A 8 44.94 26.66 36.06
N ALA A 9 44.13 25.85 35.36
CA ALA A 9 44.56 24.87 34.31
C ALA A 9 43.54 23.73 34.10
N ALA A 10 42.79 23.74 32.99
CA ALA A 10 42.21 22.55 32.32
C ALA A 10 41.43 22.97 31.05
N ALA A 11 42.12 23.57 30.07
CA ALA A 11 41.62 23.53 28.70
C ALA A 11 42.02 22.17 28.12
N GLU A 12 41.06 21.27 27.85
CA GLU A 12 41.31 20.12 26.98
C GLU A 12 40.02 19.57 26.34
N ALA A 13 40.11 19.26 25.04
CA ALA A 13 39.21 18.37 24.28
C ALA A 13 37.67 18.50 24.39
N ARG A 14 37.07 19.58 23.88
CA ARG A 14 35.73 19.48 23.26
C ARG A 14 35.84 18.71 21.92
N LYS A 15 35.80 17.38 21.95
CA LYS A 15 35.77 16.54 20.74
C LYS A 15 34.43 16.71 20.00
N SER A 16 34.42 17.52 18.96
CA SER A 16 33.32 17.64 18.01
C SER A 16 33.09 16.32 17.25
N HIS A 17 32.01 15.61 17.59
CA HIS A 17 31.57 14.43 16.84
C HIS A 17 30.82 14.85 15.57
N SER A 18 31.57 15.16 14.51
CA SER A 18 31.02 15.32 13.16
C SER A 18 30.61 13.96 12.60
N PRO A 19 29.38 13.79 12.05
CA PRO A 19 28.93 12.50 11.54
C PRO A 19 29.68 12.11 10.25
N VAL A 20 30.38 10.98 10.29
CA VAL A 20 31.13 10.45 9.13
C VAL A 20 30.15 10.00 8.05
N LYS A 21 30.02 10.80 6.99
CA LYS A 21 29.27 10.43 5.77
C LYS A 21 30.01 9.29 5.04
N ARG A 22 29.64 8.04 5.30
CA ARG A 22 30.06 6.89 4.48
C ARG A 22 29.28 6.89 3.15
N PRO A 23 29.91 7.01 1.98
CA PRO A 23 29.21 6.86 0.70
C PRO A 23 28.80 5.39 0.54
N ARG A 24 27.49 5.10 0.66
CA ARG A 24 26.94 3.79 0.32
C ARG A 24 26.96 3.62 -1.20
N LYS A 25 28.04 3.02 -1.72
CA LYS A 25 28.11 2.59 -3.12
C LYS A 25 27.08 1.47 -3.31
N ALA A 26 25.92 1.80 -3.85
CA ALA A 26 24.85 0.84 -4.12
C ALA A 26 25.28 -0.08 -5.27
N GLN A 27 25.91 -1.20 -4.91
CA GLN A 27 26.29 -2.24 -5.88
C GLN A 27 25.01 -2.92 -6.35
N ARG A 28 24.52 -2.54 -7.54
CA ARG A 28 23.43 -3.25 -8.24
C ARG A 28 23.94 -4.65 -8.60
N LEU A 29 23.66 -5.61 -7.72
CA LEU A 29 23.74 -7.03 -8.06
C LEU A 29 22.75 -7.27 -9.20
N ARG A 30 23.27 -7.63 -10.38
CA ARG A 30 22.44 -8.11 -11.48
C ARG A 30 22.00 -9.52 -11.12
N VAL A 31 20.79 -9.67 -10.60
CA VAL A 31 20.13 -10.97 -10.55
C VAL A 31 19.76 -11.31 -11.98
N ALA A 32 20.49 -12.27 -12.57
CA ALA A 32 20.10 -12.85 -13.84
C ALA A 32 18.89 -13.74 -13.59
N TYR A 33 17.84 -13.54 -14.40
CA TYR A 33 16.80 -14.55 -14.58
C TYR A 33 17.19 -15.34 -15.83
N GLU A 34 17.14 -16.66 -15.77
CA GLU A 34 17.37 -17.49 -16.96
C GLU A 34 16.25 -17.20 -17.98
N GLY A 35 16.64 -16.85 -19.20
CA GLY A 35 15.70 -16.62 -20.30
C GLY A 35 15.07 -17.95 -20.70
N SER A 36 13.76 -17.93 -20.93
CA SER A 36 13.01 -19.10 -21.40
C SER A 36 13.20 -19.34 -22.91
N ASP A 37 14.45 -19.47 -23.35
CA ASP A 37 14.74 -19.92 -24.72
C ASP A 37 14.62 -21.45 -24.77
N SER A 38 13.67 -21.91 -25.57
CA SER A 38 13.18 -23.28 -25.56
C SER A 38 13.99 -24.17 -26.51
N GLU A 39 15.16 -24.64 -26.08
CA GLU A 39 15.88 -25.71 -26.77
C GLU A 39 15.75 -27.05 -26.03
N LYS A 40 15.29 -28.07 -26.76
CA LYS A 40 15.03 -29.41 -26.21
C LYS A 40 16.34 -30.19 -26.04
N GLY A 41 16.85 -30.25 -24.81
CA GLY A 41 17.84 -31.24 -24.39
C GLY A 41 17.19 -32.36 -23.59
N GLU A 42 17.33 -33.61 -24.04
CA GLU A 42 16.90 -34.79 -23.28
C GLU A 42 17.90 -35.09 -22.15
N GLY A 43 17.40 -35.52 -20.98
CA GLY A 43 18.24 -36.11 -19.93
C GLY A 43 18.85 -35.15 -18.90
N ALA A 44 18.05 -34.30 -18.27
CA ALA A 44 18.43 -33.61 -17.04
C ALA A 44 17.68 -34.19 -15.83
N GLU A 45 18.41 -34.89 -14.95
CA GLU A 45 17.96 -35.19 -13.58
C GLU A 45 17.50 -33.88 -12.90
N PRO A 46 16.36 -33.87 -12.18
CA PRO A 46 15.85 -32.65 -11.57
C PRO A 46 16.86 -32.11 -10.55
N LEU A 47 17.50 -30.98 -10.88
CA LEU A 47 18.44 -30.30 -10.02
C LEU A 47 17.79 -30.06 -8.66
N LYS A 48 18.26 -30.78 -7.64
CA LYS A 48 17.81 -30.61 -6.26
C LYS A 48 18.27 -29.26 -5.76
N VAL A 49 17.45 -28.23 -6.01
CA VAL A 49 17.62 -26.90 -5.45
C VAL A 49 17.71 -27.07 -3.93
N PRO A 50 18.83 -26.73 -3.28
CA PRO A 50 18.93 -26.86 -1.83
C PRO A 50 17.89 -25.91 -1.22
N VAL A 51 16.92 -26.49 -0.51
CA VAL A 51 15.86 -25.72 0.17
C VAL A 51 16.53 -24.95 1.31
N TRP A 52 16.90 -23.71 1.02
CA TRP A 52 17.50 -22.81 1.99
C TRP A 52 16.41 -22.28 2.92
N GLU A 53 16.52 -22.62 4.20
CA GLU A 53 15.63 -22.13 5.25
C GLU A 53 16.42 -21.27 6.25
N PRO A 54 15.91 -20.09 6.67
CA PRO A 54 16.54 -19.30 7.72
C PRO A 54 16.56 -20.06 9.06
N GLN A 55 17.59 -19.84 9.88
CA GLN A 55 17.63 -20.40 11.23
C GLN A 55 16.39 -19.97 12.04
N ASP A 56 15.84 -20.92 12.82
CA ASP A 56 14.69 -20.75 13.71
C ASP A 56 13.39 -20.21 13.08
N TRP A 57 13.24 -20.23 11.74
CA TRP A 57 12.05 -19.67 11.07
C TRP A 57 10.72 -20.29 11.57
N GLN A 58 10.74 -21.58 11.90
CA GLN A 58 9.59 -22.30 12.46
C GLN A 58 9.21 -21.75 13.84
N GLN A 59 10.20 -21.53 14.72
CA GLN A 59 9.98 -20.95 16.04
C GLN A 59 9.53 -19.48 15.93
N GLN A 60 10.10 -18.71 15.01
CA GLN A 60 9.64 -17.34 14.72
C GLN A 60 8.19 -17.32 14.23
N LEU A 61 7.80 -18.25 13.36
CA LEU A 61 6.42 -18.38 12.89
C LEU A 61 5.45 -18.77 14.02
N VAL A 62 5.85 -19.68 14.92
CA VAL A 62 5.09 -20.01 16.15
C VAL A 62 4.94 -18.78 17.04
N ASN A 63 6.02 -18.03 17.28
CA ASN A 63 6.00 -16.80 18.07
C ASN A 63 5.06 -15.75 17.44
N ILE A 64 5.12 -15.53 16.12
CA ILE A 64 4.24 -14.61 15.40
C ILE A 64 2.78 -15.04 15.50
N ARG A 65 2.49 -16.35 15.34
CA ARG A 65 1.14 -16.91 15.52
C ARG A 65 0.62 -16.70 16.94
N ALA A 66 1.46 -16.92 17.95
CA ALA A 66 1.11 -16.68 19.36
C ALA A 66 0.81 -15.20 19.64
N MET A 67 1.67 -14.29 19.17
CA MET A 67 1.46 -12.83 19.30
C MET A 67 0.19 -12.37 18.58
N ARG A 68 -0.08 -12.88 17.38
CA ARG A 68 -1.24 -12.49 16.55
C ARG A 68 -2.54 -13.23 16.88
N ASN A 69 -2.53 -14.19 17.79
CA ASN A 69 -3.68 -15.04 18.11
C ASN A 69 -4.94 -14.22 18.50
N LYS A 70 -4.74 -13.11 19.23
CA LYS A 70 -5.84 -12.26 19.71
C LYS A 70 -6.46 -11.34 18.65
N LYS A 71 -5.79 -11.13 17.50
CA LYS A 71 -6.20 -10.19 16.43
C LYS A 71 -6.67 -8.82 16.98
N ASP A 72 -5.86 -8.22 17.84
CA ASP A 72 -6.13 -6.99 18.57
C ASP A 72 -5.72 -5.70 17.83
N ALA A 73 -5.23 -5.82 16.58
CA ALA A 73 -4.83 -4.65 15.81
C ALA A 73 -6.06 -3.97 15.18
N PRO A 74 -6.11 -2.62 15.10
CA PRO A 74 -7.25 -1.91 14.51
C PRO A 74 -7.65 -2.41 13.11
N VAL A 75 -6.68 -2.79 12.27
CA VAL A 75 -6.91 -3.32 10.93
C VAL A 75 -7.72 -4.64 10.93
N ASP A 76 -7.65 -5.45 11.98
CA ASP A 76 -8.40 -6.71 12.10
C ASP A 76 -9.93 -6.50 12.25
N HIS A 77 -10.35 -5.28 12.57
CA HIS A 77 -11.76 -4.91 12.76
C HIS A 77 -12.21 -3.75 11.88
N LEU A 78 -11.27 -2.88 11.48
CA LEU A 78 -11.51 -1.62 10.77
C LEU A 78 -10.78 -1.57 9.42
N GLY A 79 -10.16 -2.67 9.00
CA GLY A 79 -9.54 -2.80 7.69
C GLY A 79 -10.53 -2.65 6.55
N THR A 80 -10.02 -2.52 5.32
CA THR A 80 -10.85 -2.29 4.13
C THR A 80 -11.86 -3.41 3.88
N GLU A 81 -11.54 -4.64 4.25
CA GLU A 81 -12.44 -5.80 4.22
C GLU A 81 -13.68 -5.70 5.12
N HIS A 82 -13.72 -4.72 6.04
CA HIS A 82 -14.86 -4.40 6.91
C HIS A 82 -15.55 -3.06 6.54
N CYS A 83 -14.97 -2.28 5.61
CA CYS A 83 -15.40 -0.92 5.31
C CYS A 83 -16.49 -0.78 4.23
N TYR A 84 -17.22 -1.86 3.92
CA TYR A 84 -18.31 -1.87 2.92
C TYR A 84 -19.65 -2.30 3.52
N ASP A 85 -20.72 -2.10 2.78
CA ASP A 85 -22.06 -2.59 3.09
C ASP A 85 -22.27 -4.02 2.57
N SER A 86 -22.58 -4.96 3.46
CA SER A 86 -22.87 -6.35 3.09
C SER A 86 -24.25 -6.52 2.46
N SER A 87 -25.18 -5.60 2.72
CA SER A 87 -26.55 -5.61 2.17
C SER A 87 -26.66 -4.92 0.80
N ALA A 88 -25.65 -4.15 0.39
CA ALA A 88 -25.67 -3.43 -0.88
C ALA A 88 -25.42 -4.35 -2.09
N PRO A 89 -25.91 -3.98 -3.29
CA PRO A 89 -25.63 -4.70 -4.53
C PRO A 89 -24.12 -4.90 -4.77
N PRO A 90 -23.68 -6.02 -5.40
CA PRO A 90 -22.26 -6.35 -5.56
C PRO A 90 -21.42 -5.22 -6.17
N LYS A 91 -21.93 -4.55 -7.21
CA LYS A 91 -21.34 -3.36 -7.86
C LYS A 91 -21.07 -2.22 -6.86
N VAL A 92 -22.05 -1.90 -6.03
CA VAL A 92 -21.95 -0.86 -4.99
C VAL A 92 -20.92 -1.28 -3.94
N ARG A 93 -20.96 -2.54 -3.48
CA ARG A 93 -19.99 -3.09 -2.53
C ARG A 93 -18.55 -2.99 -3.05
N ARG A 94 -18.31 -3.36 -4.30
CA ARG A 94 -16.99 -3.25 -4.97
C ARG A 94 -16.48 -1.81 -5.02
N TYR A 95 -17.35 -0.86 -5.40
CA TYR A 95 -17.00 0.56 -5.39
C TYR A 95 -16.65 1.07 -3.98
N GLN A 96 -17.38 0.65 -2.94
CA GLN A 96 -17.07 1.00 -1.55
C GLN A 96 -15.71 0.44 -1.09
N VAL A 97 -15.35 -0.79 -1.47
CA VAL A 97 -14.01 -1.36 -1.23
C VAL A 97 -12.93 -0.49 -1.87
N LEU A 98 -13.10 -0.11 -3.15
CA LEU A 98 -12.14 0.74 -3.86
C LEU A 98 -11.94 2.10 -3.16
N LEU A 99 -13.03 2.76 -2.75
CA LEU A 99 -12.95 4.03 -2.03
C LEU A 99 -12.29 3.89 -0.66
N SER A 100 -12.55 2.81 0.07
CA SER A 100 -11.85 2.51 1.33
C SER A 100 -10.34 2.39 1.11
N LEU A 101 -9.90 1.69 0.05
CA LEU A 101 -8.48 1.60 -0.30
C LEU A 101 -7.88 2.98 -0.62
N MET A 102 -8.56 3.79 -1.43
CA MET A 102 -8.11 5.15 -1.77
C MET A 102 -8.02 6.08 -0.55
N LEU A 103 -8.94 5.93 0.42
CA LEU A 103 -8.93 6.70 1.67
C LEU A 103 -7.88 6.21 2.66
N SER A 104 -7.59 4.90 2.73
CA SER A 104 -6.64 4.30 3.68
C SER A 104 -5.19 4.74 3.49
N SER A 105 -4.80 5.10 2.26
CA SER A 105 -3.41 5.49 1.96
C SER A 105 -2.97 6.65 2.86
N GLN A 106 -1.92 6.45 3.66
CA GLN A 106 -1.40 7.41 4.64
C GLN A 106 -2.47 7.91 5.63
N THR A 107 -3.38 7.04 6.10
CA THR A 107 -4.43 7.38 7.07
C THR A 107 -4.71 6.20 7.99
N LYS A 108 -4.95 6.47 9.29
CA LYS A 108 -5.23 5.44 10.30
C LYS A 108 -6.58 4.76 10.04
N ASP A 109 -6.67 3.46 10.31
CA ASP A 109 -7.87 2.65 10.03
C ASP A 109 -9.14 3.22 10.68
N GLN A 110 -9.07 3.70 11.93
CA GLN A 110 -10.20 4.35 12.61
C GLN A 110 -10.74 5.57 11.85
N VAL A 111 -9.84 6.37 11.26
CA VAL A 111 -10.21 7.59 10.51
C VAL A 111 -10.82 7.22 9.17
N THR A 112 -10.28 6.20 8.50
CA THR A 112 -10.81 5.64 7.26
C THR A 112 -12.20 5.03 7.47
N ALA A 113 -12.38 4.19 8.48
CA ALA A 113 -13.67 3.57 8.80
C ALA A 113 -14.74 4.62 9.15
N GLY A 114 -14.39 5.63 9.96
CA GLY A 114 -15.29 6.75 10.27
C GLY A 114 -15.67 7.60 9.04
N ALA A 115 -14.75 7.79 8.08
CA ALA A 115 -15.05 8.44 6.81
C ALA A 115 -15.98 7.58 5.94
N MET A 116 -15.70 6.28 5.80
CA MET A 116 -16.53 5.34 5.06
C MET A 116 -17.94 5.23 5.64
N GLN A 117 -18.10 5.25 6.96
CA GLN A 117 -19.40 5.27 7.62
C GLN A 117 -20.23 6.52 7.24
N ARG A 118 -19.62 7.72 7.29
CA ARG A 118 -20.30 8.98 6.92
C ARG A 118 -20.66 9.05 5.43
N LEU A 119 -19.83 8.48 4.56
CA LEU A 119 -20.13 8.35 3.14
C LEU A 119 -21.29 7.36 2.91
N ARG A 120 -21.24 6.17 3.54
CA ARG A 120 -22.30 5.15 3.44
C ARG A 120 -23.66 5.65 3.94
N ALA A 121 -23.68 6.46 5.00
CA ALA A 121 -24.90 7.08 5.53
C ALA A 121 -25.60 8.04 4.54
N ARG A 122 -24.93 8.44 3.45
CA ARG A 122 -25.51 9.22 2.34
C ARG A 122 -25.73 8.40 1.05
N GLY A 123 -25.63 7.08 1.13
CA GLY A 123 -25.76 6.17 -0.01
C GLY A 123 -24.52 6.22 -0.91
N LEU A 124 -23.44 5.53 -0.51
CA LEU A 124 -22.16 5.57 -1.22
C LEU A 124 -22.20 4.78 -2.54
N THR A 125 -22.37 5.50 -3.67
CA THR A 125 -22.41 4.99 -5.05
C THR A 125 -21.61 5.91 -5.98
N VAL A 126 -21.34 5.48 -7.21
CA VAL A 126 -20.67 6.32 -8.23
C VAL A 126 -21.48 7.59 -8.51
N ASP A 127 -22.78 7.45 -8.75
CA ASP A 127 -23.67 8.58 -9.05
C ASP A 127 -23.75 9.60 -7.91
N SER A 128 -23.90 9.14 -6.66
CA SER A 128 -24.00 10.05 -5.50
C SER A 128 -22.70 10.80 -5.24
N ILE A 129 -21.54 10.16 -5.46
CA ILE A 129 -20.23 10.81 -5.40
C ILE A 129 -20.05 11.81 -6.54
N LEU A 130 -20.52 11.52 -7.75
CA LEU A 130 -20.49 12.46 -8.87
C LEU A 130 -21.38 13.68 -8.62
N GLN A 131 -22.56 13.51 -8.02
CA GLN A 131 -23.49 14.58 -7.67
C GLN A 131 -23.07 15.43 -6.46
N THR A 132 -22.32 14.87 -5.49
CA THR A 132 -21.88 15.58 -4.28
C THR A 132 -20.79 16.61 -4.60
N ASP A 133 -20.90 17.87 -4.17
CA ASP A 133 -19.84 18.87 -4.41
C ASP A 133 -18.52 18.56 -3.67
N ASP A 134 -17.39 19.02 -4.21
CA ASP A 134 -16.04 18.74 -3.68
C ASP A 134 -15.84 19.21 -2.23
N ALA A 135 -16.50 20.31 -1.82
CA ALA A 135 -16.38 20.83 -0.47
C ALA A 135 -17.17 19.98 0.54
N THR A 136 -18.36 19.51 0.17
CA THR A 136 -19.15 18.56 0.94
C THR A 136 -18.48 17.19 0.99
N LEU A 137 -17.95 16.67 -0.11
CA LEU A 137 -17.20 15.42 -0.12
C LEU A 137 -15.95 15.53 0.77
N GLY A 138 -15.23 16.65 0.72
CA GLY A 138 -14.13 16.97 1.62
C GLY A 138 -14.53 16.96 3.10
N LYS A 139 -15.65 17.60 3.46
CA LYS A 139 -16.21 17.58 4.83
C LYS A 139 -16.58 16.16 5.28
N LEU A 140 -17.12 15.33 4.39
CA LEU A 140 -17.47 13.94 4.71
C LEU A 140 -16.24 13.08 5.01
N ILE A 141 -15.13 13.25 4.28
CA ILE A 141 -13.91 12.46 4.49
C ILE A 141 -12.93 13.06 5.51
N TYR A 142 -13.06 14.32 5.92
CA TYR A 142 -12.22 14.90 6.97
C TYR A 142 -12.34 14.10 8.29
N PRO A 143 -11.25 13.81 9.04
CA PRO A 143 -9.87 14.29 8.91
C PRO A 143 -8.92 13.32 8.19
N VAL A 144 -9.36 12.62 7.13
CA VAL A 144 -8.47 11.78 6.30
C VAL A 144 -7.27 12.60 5.78
N GLY A 145 -6.07 12.00 5.83
CA GLY A 145 -4.84 12.63 5.36
C GLY A 145 -4.89 12.93 3.85
N PHE A 146 -4.39 14.10 3.44
CA PHE A 146 -4.40 14.58 2.06
C PHE A 146 -5.80 14.61 1.39
N TRP A 147 -6.86 14.87 2.18
CA TRP A 147 -8.25 14.81 1.71
C TRP A 147 -8.52 15.59 0.42
N ARG A 148 -7.93 16.77 0.21
CA ARG A 148 -8.12 17.58 -1.00
C ARG A 148 -7.71 16.84 -2.27
N SER A 149 -6.55 16.18 -2.26
CA SER A 149 -6.09 15.35 -3.37
C SER A 149 -6.96 14.11 -3.54
N LYS A 150 -7.39 13.50 -2.43
CA LYS A 150 -8.28 12.32 -2.45
C LYS A 150 -9.66 12.65 -3.01
N VAL A 151 -10.26 13.80 -2.71
CA VAL A 151 -11.51 14.28 -3.34
C VAL A 151 -11.35 14.29 -4.86
N LYS A 152 -10.29 14.93 -5.37
CA LYS A 152 -10.00 14.98 -6.81
C LYS A 152 -9.87 13.58 -7.42
N TYR A 153 -9.07 12.70 -6.81
CA TYR A 153 -8.89 11.34 -7.33
C TYR A 153 -10.18 10.51 -7.27
N ILE A 154 -10.95 10.58 -6.18
CA ILE A 154 -12.24 9.89 -6.05
C ILE A 154 -13.22 10.37 -7.12
N LYS A 155 -13.31 11.68 -7.37
CA LYS A 155 -14.13 12.27 -8.44
C LYS A 155 -13.71 11.79 -9.83
N GLN A 156 -12.41 11.88 -10.15
CA GLN A 156 -11.88 11.45 -11.44
C GLN A 156 -12.09 9.96 -11.68
N THR A 157 -11.78 9.11 -10.69
CA THR A 157 -12.05 7.67 -10.73
C THR A 157 -13.53 7.41 -10.96
N SER A 158 -14.42 8.04 -10.20
CA SER A 158 -15.88 7.83 -10.33
C SER A 158 -16.41 8.21 -11.72
N ALA A 159 -15.88 9.28 -12.33
CA ALA A 159 -16.23 9.65 -13.69
C ALA A 159 -15.78 8.60 -14.72
N ILE A 160 -14.54 8.10 -14.60
CA ILE A 160 -14.00 7.02 -15.44
C ILE A 160 -14.85 5.74 -15.29
N LEU A 161 -15.20 5.36 -14.05
CA LEU A 161 -16.04 4.18 -13.79
C LEU A 161 -17.41 4.33 -14.45
N GLN A 162 -18.06 5.49 -14.33
CA GLN A 162 -19.36 5.74 -14.96
C GLN A 162 -19.30 5.66 -16.49
N GLN A 163 -18.25 6.22 -17.10
CA GLN A 163 -18.11 6.32 -18.55
C GLN A 163 -17.67 5.01 -19.22
N HIS A 164 -16.71 4.28 -18.62
CA HIS A 164 -16.05 3.14 -19.27
C HIS A 164 -16.47 1.79 -18.69
N TYR A 165 -16.87 1.74 -17.41
CA TYR A 165 -17.17 0.50 -16.67
C TYR A 165 -18.63 0.43 -16.20
N GLY A 166 -19.51 1.30 -16.76
CA GLY A 166 -20.93 1.37 -16.42
C GLY A 166 -21.21 1.66 -14.94
N GLY A 167 -20.25 2.23 -14.21
CA GLY A 167 -20.30 2.51 -12.77
C GLY A 167 -19.86 1.35 -11.85
N ASP A 168 -19.28 0.27 -12.38
CA ASP A 168 -18.58 -0.75 -11.58
C ASP A 168 -17.07 -0.50 -11.60
N ILE A 169 -16.29 -1.26 -10.81
CA ILE A 169 -14.82 -1.22 -10.88
C ILE A 169 -14.32 -2.20 -11.97
N PRO A 170 -13.10 -2.02 -12.52
CA PRO A 170 -12.51 -3.00 -13.43
C PRO A 170 -12.25 -4.35 -12.75
N ALA A 171 -12.27 -5.42 -13.55
CA ALA A 171 -12.01 -6.80 -13.11
C ALA A 171 -10.57 -7.27 -13.37
N SER A 172 -9.67 -6.37 -13.77
CA SER A 172 -8.24 -6.66 -13.97
C SER A 172 -7.34 -5.72 -13.17
N VAL A 173 -6.16 -6.22 -12.79
CA VAL A 173 -5.15 -5.43 -12.07
C VAL A 173 -4.65 -4.25 -12.92
N ALA A 174 -4.42 -4.47 -14.22
CA ALA A 174 -3.87 -3.46 -15.12
C ALA A 174 -4.81 -2.25 -15.25
N GLU A 175 -6.11 -2.48 -15.44
CA GLU A 175 -7.12 -1.41 -15.50
C GLU A 175 -7.31 -0.71 -14.15
N LEU A 176 -7.26 -1.46 -13.04
CA LEU A 176 -7.31 -0.87 -11.70
C LEU A 176 -6.12 0.07 -11.44
N VAL A 177 -4.91 -0.28 -11.89
CA VAL A 177 -3.72 0.59 -11.79
C VAL A 177 -3.80 1.81 -12.71
N ALA A 178 -4.57 1.76 -13.80
CA ALA A 178 -4.83 2.92 -14.66
C ALA A 178 -5.75 3.98 -13.99
N LEU A 179 -6.44 3.64 -12.90
CA LEU A 179 -7.29 4.58 -12.17
C LEU A 179 -6.45 5.59 -11.35
N PRO A 180 -6.82 6.88 -11.35
CA PRO A 180 -6.02 7.91 -10.69
C PRO A 180 -5.95 7.70 -9.18
N GLY A 181 -4.73 7.56 -8.66
CA GLY A 181 -4.46 7.33 -7.24
C GLY A 181 -4.52 5.86 -6.79
N VAL A 182 -4.63 4.89 -7.71
CA VAL A 182 -4.59 3.46 -7.42
C VAL A 182 -3.26 2.87 -7.88
N GLY A 183 -2.41 2.45 -6.92
CA GLY A 183 -1.14 1.77 -7.24
C GLY A 183 -1.27 0.24 -7.32
N PRO A 184 -0.24 -0.48 -7.80
CA PRO A 184 -0.26 -1.95 -7.97
C PRO A 184 -0.71 -2.72 -6.71
N LYS A 185 -0.20 -2.32 -5.53
CA LYS A 185 -0.64 -2.88 -4.25
C LYS A 185 -2.14 -2.71 -3.99
N MET A 186 -2.70 -1.54 -4.30
CA MET A 186 -4.12 -1.28 -4.10
C MET A 186 -4.96 -2.07 -5.09
N ALA A 187 -4.51 -2.24 -6.34
CA ALA A 187 -5.18 -3.06 -7.34
C ALA A 187 -5.24 -4.54 -6.92
N HIS A 188 -4.13 -5.13 -6.42
CA HIS A 188 -4.16 -6.50 -5.88
C HIS A 188 -5.10 -6.66 -4.67
N LEU A 189 -5.12 -5.69 -3.75
CA LEU A 189 -6.05 -5.69 -2.61
C LEU A 189 -7.51 -5.53 -3.06
N ALA A 190 -7.78 -4.71 -4.08
CA ALA A 190 -9.10 -4.57 -4.67
C ALA A 190 -9.55 -5.89 -5.32
N MET A 191 -8.69 -6.57 -6.09
CA MET A 191 -9.00 -7.89 -6.64
C MET A 191 -9.32 -8.91 -5.56
N ALA A 192 -8.53 -8.96 -4.48
CA ALA A 192 -8.76 -9.90 -3.38
C ALA A 192 -10.08 -9.64 -2.64
N VAL A 193 -10.37 -8.39 -2.26
CA VAL A 193 -11.53 -8.04 -1.40
C VAL A 193 -12.82 -7.82 -2.20
N ALA A 194 -12.73 -7.20 -3.38
CA ALA A 194 -13.90 -6.82 -4.18
C ALA A 194 -14.34 -7.95 -5.14
N TRP A 195 -13.39 -8.72 -5.67
CA TRP A 195 -13.64 -9.80 -6.63
C TRP A 195 -13.39 -11.21 -6.08
N GLY A 196 -12.77 -11.36 -4.90
CA GLY A 196 -12.41 -12.67 -4.34
C GLY A 196 -11.23 -13.36 -5.06
N THR A 197 -10.50 -12.63 -5.90
CA THR A 197 -9.47 -13.19 -6.79
C THR A 197 -8.08 -12.82 -6.31
N VAL A 198 -7.25 -13.83 -5.98
CA VAL A 198 -5.85 -13.63 -5.62
C VAL A 198 -5.02 -13.45 -6.88
N SER A 199 -4.77 -12.19 -7.24
CA SER A 199 -3.99 -11.80 -8.44
C SER A 199 -2.50 -11.57 -8.19
N GLY A 200 -2.06 -11.62 -6.93
CA GLY A 200 -0.67 -11.34 -6.53
C GLY A 200 -0.57 -10.87 -5.07
N ILE A 201 0.67 -10.63 -4.61
CA ILE A 201 0.94 -10.10 -3.27
C ILE A 201 1.12 -8.59 -3.34
N GLY A 202 0.28 -7.84 -2.62
CA GLY A 202 0.37 -6.38 -2.52
C GLY A 202 1.55 -5.88 -1.67
N VAL A 203 2.78 -6.08 -2.16
CA VAL A 203 4.00 -5.57 -1.51
C VAL A 203 4.18 -4.08 -1.82
N CYS A 204 4.53 -3.27 -0.82
CA CYS A 204 5.02 -1.90 -1.05
C CYS A 204 6.50 -1.95 -1.45
N GLY A 205 6.78 -2.33 -2.69
CA GLY A 205 8.09 -2.15 -3.32
C GLY A 205 8.17 -0.80 -4.06
N PRO A 206 9.38 -0.29 -4.35
CA PRO A 206 9.53 0.78 -5.33
C PRO A 206 9.15 0.25 -6.71
N ASP A 207 8.27 0.95 -7.43
CA ASP A 207 7.68 0.51 -8.69
C ASP A 207 8.77 0.13 -9.73
N HIS A 208 9.08 -1.16 -9.81
CA HIS A 208 9.79 -1.73 -10.95
C HIS A 208 8.72 -2.22 -11.92
N LEU A 209 8.44 -1.35 -12.88
CA LEU A 209 7.63 -1.61 -14.05
C LEU A 209 7.89 -3.02 -14.59
N GLN A 210 6.87 -3.86 -14.58
CA GLN A 210 6.81 -5.00 -15.49
C GLN A 210 6.47 -4.46 -16.89
N GLY A 211 7.45 -3.76 -17.47
CA GLY A 211 7.38 -3.08 -18.75
C GLY A 211 8.07 -3.89 -19.84
N ASP A 212 7.33 -4.13 -20.92
CA ASP A 212 7.67 -4.94 -22.09
C ASP A 212 9.07 -4.61 -22.69
N PRO A 213 9.94 -5.61 -22.96
CA PRO A 213 11.24 -5.39 -23.60
C PRO A 213 11.18 -5.03 -25.10
N ARG A 214 10.00 -4.86 -25.72
CA ARG A 214 9.82 -4.63 -27.17
C ARG A 214 9.65 -3.16 -27.62
N ALA A 215 10.22 -2.20 -26.90
CA ALA A 215 10.14 -0.77 -27.24
C ALA A 215 11.51 -0.09 -27.37
N ALA A 216 12.40 -0.66 -28.19
CA ALA A 216 13.59 0.02 -28.71
C ALA A 216 13.97 -0.58 -30.08
N SER A 217 13.60 0.13 -31.15
CA SER A 217 14.15 0.02 -32.50
C SER A 217 14.63 1.40 -32.94
#